data_AF-A0AAE0AJJ2-F1
#
_entry.id   AF-A0AAE0AJJ2-F1
#
_cell.length_a   1.000
_cell.length_b   1.000
_cell.length_c   1.000
_cell.angle_alpha   90.00
_cell.angle_beta   90.00
_cell.angle_gamma   90.00
#
_symmetry.space_group_name_H-M   'P 1'
#
loop_
_entity.id
_entity.type
_entity.pdbx_description
1 polymer ?
#
loop_
_entity_poly.entity_id
_entity_poly.type
_entity_poly.pdbx_seq_one_letter_code
_entity_poly.pdbx_strand_id
1 'polypeptide(L)'
;MMVADLIDNVRHRWNLDKLEESFLEADRELILTIPMSLRDWDDCLVWHFDKRGTYNVKSGYKLAVGEKMRDVSSGSSQNGEWWKTLWNLNVPPKVKIFTWKICNEVIPSLSNLFNRKIPLNPYCGRCGDEIESTGHALFWCRQSEQVWEMTLFGERLCLLKGLGCLDVLRWFSTRVRMKDLSLLAMITWGIWTDGTSYRMGKWGK
;
A
#
# COMPACT_ATOMS: atom_id res chain seq x y z
N MET A 1 -27.88 27.37 -16.80
CA MET A 1 -26.72 28.18 -17.20
C MET A 1 -25.63 27.23 -17.67
N MET A 2 -25.29 27.28 -18.95
CA MET A 2 -24.19 26.52 -19.54
C MET A 2 -22.90 27.33 -19.44
N VAL A 3 -21.75 26.68 -19.52
CA VAL A 3 -20.44 27.38 -19.55
C VAL A 3 -20.37 28.34 -20.75
N ALA A 4 -20.96 27.97 -21.89
CA ALA A 4 -21.08 28.83 -23.06
C ALA A 4 -21.81 30.16 -22.77
N ASP A 5 -22.75 30.19 -21.83
CA ASP A 5 -23.49 31.41 -21.47
C ASP A 5 -22.61 32.41 -20.72
N LEU A 6 -21.51 31.94 -20.12
CA LEU A 6 -20.54 32.71 -19.35
C LEU A 6 -19.40 33.26 -20.21
N ILE A 7 -19.40 32.98 -21.51
CA ILE A 7 -18.35 33.37 -22.44
C ILE A 7 -18.84 34.52 -23.35
N ASP A 8 -18.04 35.58 -23.46
CA ASP A 8 -18.19 36.61 -24.50
C ASP A 8 -17.56 36.07 -25.80
N ASN A 9 -18.41 35.51 -26.66
CA ASN A 9 -18.01 34.91 -27.93
C ASN A 9 -17.42 35.93 -28.94
N VAL A 10 -17.64 37.24 -28.75
CA VAL A 10 -17.06 38.28 -29.63
C VAL A 10 -15.62 38.58 -29.22
N ARG A 11 -15.35 38.56 -27.91
CA ARG A 11 -14.04 38.90 -27.35
C ARG A 11 -13.18 37.68 -26.98
N HIS A 12 -13.73 36.47 -27.07
CA HIS A 12 -13.14 35.21 -26.59
C HIS A 12 -12.63 35.29 -25.14
N ARG A 13 -13.44 35.88 -24.25
CA ARG A 13 -13.12 36.05 -22.83
C ARG A 13 -14.32 35.68 -21.96
N TRP A 14 -14.07 35.41 -20.68
CA TRP A 14 -15.13 35.27 -19.69
C TRP A 14 -15.94 36.57 -19.56
N ASN A 15 -17.26 36.44 -19.43
CA ASN A 15 -18.17 37.54 -19.16
C ASN A 15 -18.18 37.81 -17.64
N LEU A 16 -17.48 38.87 -17.24
CA LEU A 16 -17.29 39.23 -15.83
C LEU A 16 -18.61 39.55 -15.12
N ASP A 17 -19.49 40.31 -15.77
CA ASP A 17 -20.78 40.71 -15.18
C ASP A 17 -21.63 39.48 -14.83
N LYS A 18 -21.68 38.48 -15.73
CA LYS A 18 -22.38 37.22 -15.46
C LYS A 18 -21.71 36.37 -14.39
N LEU A 19 -20.38 36.39 -14.32
CA LEU A 19 -19.63 35.68 -13.27
C LEU A 19 -19.88 36.32 -11.90
N GLU A 20 -19.94 37.66 -11.83
CA GLU A 20 -20.23 38.40 -10.60
C GLU A 20 -21.63 38.11 -10.05
N GLU A 21 -22.62 38.00 -10.92
CA GLU A 21 -24.00 37.67 -10.56
C GLU A 21 -24.19 36.20 -10.15
N SER A 22 -23.36 35.29 -10.68
CA SER A 22 -23.63 33.84 -10.59
C SER A 22 -22.70 33.06 -9.66
N PHE A 23 -21.52 33.59 -9.31
CA PHE A 23 -20.50 32.88 -8.53
C PHE A 23 -19.95 33.74 -7.38
N LEU A 24 -19.44 33.08 -6.33
CA LEU A 24 -18.73 33.72 -5.23
C LEU A 24 -17.32 34.14 -5.67
N GLU A 25 -16.73 35.14 -5.01
CA GLU A 25 -15.40 35.68 -5.37
C GLU A 25 -14.32 34.59 -5.50
N ALA A 26 -14.27 33.65 -4.55
CA ALA A 26 -13.30 32.56 -4.58
C ALA A 26 -13.44 31.67 -5.83
N ASP A 27 -14.68 31.43 -6.28
CA ASP A 27 -14.94 30.61 -7.47
C ASP A 27 -14.66 31.41 -8.76
N ARG A 28 -14.95 32.72 -8.76
CA ARG A 28 -14.64 33.62 -9.88
C ARG A 28 -13.15 33.66 -10.15
N GLU A 29 -12.34 33.84 -9.12
CA GLU A 29 -10.87 33.83 -9.24
C GLU A 29 -10.37 32.54 -9.89
N LEU A 30 -10.92 31.39 -9.49
CA LEU A 30 -10.57 30.09 -10.07
C LEU A 30 -11.02 29.95 -11.53
N ILE A 31 -12.24 30.36 -11.86
CA ILE A 31 -12.76 30.31 -13.24
C ILE A 31 -11.90 31.16 -14.17
N LEU A 32 -11.48 32.34 -13.73
CA LEU A 32 -10.61 33.24 -14.51
C LEU A 32 -9.23 32.66 -14.79
N THR A 33 -8.76 31.67 -14.01
CA THR A 33 -7.50 30.96 -14.31
C THR A 33 -7.61 29.97 -15.46
N ILE A 34 -8.82 29.56 -15.85
CA ILE A 34 -9.05 28.61 -16.93
C ILE A 34 -8.75 29.31 -18.27
N PRO A 35 -7.72 28.87 -19.02
CA PRO A 35 -7.39 29.49 -20.29
C PRO A 35 -8.50 29.31 -21.32
N MET A 36 -8.94 30.41 -21.93
CA MET A 36 -9.88 30.36 -23.04
C MET A 36 -9.22 29.78 -24.29
N SER A 37 -9.91 28.89 -24.99
CA SER A 37 -9.42 28.40 -26.27
C SER A 37 -9.46 29.53 -27.31
N LEU A 38 -8.34 29.76 -28.00
CA LEU A 38 -8.26 30.71 -29.11
C LEU A 38 -8.83 30.15 -30.42
N ARG A 39 -9.38 28.94 -30.37
CA ARG A 39 -9.90 28.17 -31.50
C ARG A 39 -11.27 27.62 -31.09
N ASP A 40 -12.22 27.70 -32.02
CA ASP A 40 -13.53 27.09 -31.87
C ASP A 40 -13.42 25.59 -32.20
N TRP A 41 -13.07 24.79 -31.20
CA TRP A 41 -13.08 23.33 -31.29
C TRP A 41 -14.36 22.81 -30.66
N ASP A 42 -14.91 21.74 -31.23
CA ASP A 42 -15.99 21.01 -30.58
C ASP A 42 -15.51 20.44 -29.24
N ASP A 43 -16.41 20.44 -28.26
CA ASP A 43 -16.16 19.87 -26.94
C ASP A 43 -15.72 18.41 -27.06
N CYS A 44 -14.61 18.06 -26.42
CA CYS A 44 -14.09 16.70 -26.42
C CYS A 44 -13.81 16.21 -25.00
N LEU A 45 -13.98 14.90 -24.78
CA LEU A 45 -13.65 14.27 -23.50
C LEU A 45 -12.14 14.20 -23.33
N VAL A 46 -11.63 14.86 -22.28
CA VAL A 46 -10.21 14.89 -21.95
C VAL A 46 -9.98 14.20 -20.60
N TRP A 47 -9.05 13.25 -20.59
CA TRP A 47 -8.59 12.61 -19.35
C TRP A 47 -7.51 13.46 -18.68
N HIS A 48 -7.91 14.28 -17.70
CA HIS A 48 -7.01 15.22 -17.02
C HIS A 48 -5.82 14.57 -16.29
N PHE A 49 -5.87 13.26 -16.02
CA PHE A 49 -4.77 12.51 -15.39
C PHE A 49 -3.72 11.97 -16.39
N ASP A 50 -3.80 12.35 -17.65
CA ASP A 50 -2.78 12.09 -18.66
C ASP A 50 -2.40 13.38 -19.37
N LYS A 51 -1.09 13.60 -19.59
CA LYS A 51 -0.58 14.84 -20.22
C LYS A 51 -1.04 15.01 -21.66
N ARG A 52 -1.45 13.93 -22.33
CA ARG A 52 -1.97 13.95 -23.70
C ARG A 52 -3.50 14.00 -23.71
N GLY A 53 -4.14 14.06 -22.54
CA GLY A 53 -5.59 14.06 -22.42
C GLY A 53 -6.24 12.71 -22.75
N THR A 54 -5.45 11.65 -22.91
CA THR A 54 -5.97 10.35 -23.37
C THR A 54 -6.20 9.38 -22.24
N TYR A 55 -7.38 8.76 -22.20
CA TYR A 55 -7.66 7.69 -21.25
C TYR A 55 -6.92 6.41 -21.65
N ASN A 56 -6.31 5.74 -20.67
CA ASN A 56 -5.89 4.35 -20.81
C ASN A 56 -6.08 3.61 -19.49
N VAL A 57 -6.18 2.28 -19.58
CA VAL A 57 -6.42 1.42 -18.40
C VAL A 57 -5.33 1.61 -17.33
N LYS A 58 -4.09 1.90 -17.73
CA LYS A 58 -2.96 2.12 -16.79
C LYS A 58 -3.12 3.43 -16.01
N SER A 59 -3.56 4.52 -16.63
CA SER A 59 -3.80 5.80 -15.96
C SER A 59 -5.06 5.74 -15.10
N GLY A 60 -6.12 5.08 -15.59
CA GLY A 60 -7.33 4.79 -14.80
C GLY A 60 -7.03 3.95 -13.56
N TYR A 61 -6.27 2.86 -13.71
CA TYR A 61 -5.85 2.01 -12.59
C TYR A 61 -4.98 2.78 -11.59
N LYS A 62 -4.02 3.60 -12.07
CA LYS A 62 -3.20 4.46 -11.20
C LYS A 62 -4.05 5.44 -10.39
N LEU A 63 -5.09 6.01 -10.98
CA LEU A 63 -6.01 6.89 -10.26
C LEU A 63 -6.80 6.10 -9.20
N ALA A 64 -7.42 4.98 -9.58
CA ALA A 64 -8.24 4.17 -8.68
C ALA A 64 -7.43 3.59 -7.50
N VAL A 65 -6.18 3.16 -7.75
CA VAL A 65 -5.27 2.71 -6.71
C VAL A 65 -4.69 3.89 -5.94
N GLY A 66 -4.37 4.99 -6.61
CA GLY A 66 -3.89 6.21 -5.99
C GLY A 66 -4.90 6.80 -5.00
N GLU A 67 -6.19 6.81 -5.31
CA GLU A 67 -7.24 7.21 -4.37
C GLU A 67 -7.35 6.27 -3.18
N LYS A 68 -7.30 4.95 -3.38
CA LYS A 68 -7.24 3.98 -2.27
C LYS A 68 -5.96 4.09 -1.44
N MET A 69 -4.86 4.54 -2.04
CA MET A 69 -3.57 4.68 -1.39
C MET A 69 -3.33 6.09 -0.83
N ARG A 70 -4.13 7.12 -1.15
CA ARG A 70 -3.97 8.47 -0.57
C ARG A 70 -4.19 8.47 0.95
N ASP A 71 -4.96 7.52 1.47
CA ASP A 71 -5.05 7.27 2.92
C ASP A 71 -3.78 6.61 3.52
N VAL A 72 -2.81 6.20 2.69
CA VAL A 72 -1.59 5.45 3.08
C VAL A 72 -0.30 6.05 2.49
N SER A 73 -0.39 7.10 1.66
CA SER A 73 0.72 7.56 0.80
C SER A 73 1.50 8.74 1.38
N SER A 74 2.18 8.49 2.49
CA SER A 74 3.31 9.33 2.93
C SER A 74 4.69 8.67 2.69
N GLY A 75 4.74 7.51 2.01
CA GLY A 75 5.94 6.64 2.00
C GLY A 75 6.59 6.29 0.65
N SER A 76 6.16 6.84 -0.49
CA SER A 76 6.56 6.29 -1.81
C SER A 76 8.07 6.34 -2.12
N SER A 77 8.80 7.34 -1.62
CA SER A 77 10.26 7.44 -1.76
C SER A 77 11.01 6.49 -0.81
N GLN A 78 10.49 6.30 0.40
CA GLN A 78 11.12 5.46 1.43
C GLN A 78 10.92 3.97 1.18
N ASN A 79 9.76 3.57 0.65
CA ASN A 79 9.48 2.17 0.31
C ASN A 79 10.34 1.68 -0.88
N GLY A 80 10.69 2.57 -1.81
CA GLY A 80 11.52 2.22 -2.97
C GLY A 80 12.89 1.64 -2.58
N GLU A 81 13.55 2.20 -1.56
CA GLU A 81 14.88 1.76 -1.13
C GLU A 81 14.83 0.42 -0.38
N TRP A 82 13.79 0.20 0.40
CA TRP A 82 13.51 -1.11 1.02
C TRP A 82 13.38 -2.20 -0.04
N TRP A 83 12.62 -1.96 -1.11
CA TRP A 83 12.43 -2.97 -2.15
C TRP A 83 13.74 -3.33 -2.86
N LYS A 84 14.61 -2.35 -3.15
CA LYS A 84 15.95 -2.65 -3.69
C LYS A 84 16.76 -3.52 -2.73
N THR A 85 16.74 -3.19 -1.44
CA THR A 85 17.43 -3.94 -0.39
C THR A 85 16.94 -5.38 -0.34
N LEU A 86 15.62 -5.59 -0.35
CA LEU A 86 15.00 -6.91 -0.35
C LEU A 86 15.47 -7.76 -1.55
N TRP A 87 15.42 -7.20 -2.76
CA TRP A 87 15.80 -7.94 -3.95
C TRP A 87 17.30 -8.25 -4.03
N ASN A 88 18.14 -7.48 -3.32
CA ASN A 88 19.59 -7.72 -3.21
C ASN A 88 19.99 -8.66 -2.07
N LEU A 89 19.06 -9.17 -1.24
CA LEU A 89 19.39 -10.14 -0.19
C LEU A 89 20.01 -11.42 -0.76
N ASN A 90 20.96 -12.00 -0.03
CA ASN A 90 21.56 -13.30 -0.39
C ASN A 90 20.74 -14.45 0.21
N VAL A 91 19.53 -14.64 -0.31
CA VAL A 91 18.60 -15.70 0.10
C VAL A 91 17.94 -16.33 -1.14
N PRO A 92 17.40 -17.55 -1.04
CA PRO A 92 16.70 -18.18 -2.16
C PRO A 92 15.56 -17.29 -2.70
N PRO A 93 15.29 -17.29 -4.01
CA PRO A 93 14.23 -16.46 -4.62
C PRO A 93 12.85 -16.62 -3.96
N LYS A 94 12.51 -17.84 -3.54
CA LYS A 94 11.25 -18.12 -2.82
C LYS A 94 11.12 -17.32 -1.51
N VAL A 95 12.22 -17.10 -0.81
CA VAL A 95 12.26 -16.33 0.44
C VAL A 95 12.08 -14.84 0.15
N LYS A 96 12.72 -14.31 -0.91
CA LYS A 96 12.49 -12.92 -1.34
C LYS A 96 11.03 -12.65 -1.67
N ILE A 97 10.40 -13.54 -2.44
CA ILE A 97 8.98 -13.45 -2.80
C ILE A 97 8.11 -13.53 -1.54
N PHE A 98 8.41 -14.45 -0.63
CA PHE A 98 7.71 -14.55 0.64
C PHE A 98 7.82 -13.27 1.47
N THR A 99 9.03 -12.74 1.65
CA THR A 99 9.28 -11.50 2.40
C THR A 99 8.52 -10.34 1.76
N TRP A 100 8.49 -10.25 0.42
CA TRP A 100 7.65 -9.27 -0.27
C TRP A 100 6.15 -9.44 0.04
N LYS A 101 5.64 -10.69 0.04
CA LYS A 101 4.23 -10.96 0.36
C LYS A 101 3.85 -10.59 1.79
N ILE A 102 4.70 -10.84 2.79
CA ILE A 102 4.40 -10.48 4.18
C ILE A 102 4.48 -8.97 4.39
N CYS A 103 5.40 -8.26 3.72
CA CYS A 103 5.46 -6.80 3.79
C CYS A 103 4.21 -6.12 3.20
N ASN A 104 3.52 -6.78 2.27
CA ASN A 104 2.29 -6.28 1.65
C ASN A 104 1.03 -6.91 2.27
N GLU A 105 1.15 -7.66 3.37
CA GLU A 105 0.02 -8.34 4.05
C GLU A 105 -0.82 -9.23 3.11
N VAL A 106 -0.20 -9.87 2.11
CA VAL A 106 -0.90 -10.67 1.07
C VAL A 106 -0.84 -12.18 1.33
N ILE A 107 -0.12 -12.62 2.36
CA ILE A 107 -0.07 -14.04 2.72
C ILE A 107 -1.41 -14.52 3.32
N PRO A 108 -1.75 -15.82 3.23
CA PRO A 108 -2.99 -16.36 3.78
C PRO A 108 -2.89 -16.53 5.31
N SER A 109 -2.75 -15.42 6.05
CA SER A 109 -3.02 -15.41 7.49
C SER A 109 -4.51 -15.70 7.74
N LEU A 110 -4.87 -16.23 8.92
CA LEU A 110 -6.29 -16.51 9.21
C LEU A 110 -7.13 -15.22 9.20
N SER A 111 -6.56 -14.09 9.61
CA SER A 111 -7.21 -12.77 9.46
C SER A 111 -7.53 -12.44 7.99
N ASN A 112 -6.61 -12.71 7.08
CA ASN A 112 -6.79 -12.44 5.64
C ASN A 112 -7.78 -13.41 5.00
N LEU A 113 -7.81 -14.67 5.43
CA LEU A 113 -8.79 -15.65 4.98
C LEU A 113 -10.19 -15.32 5.50
N PHE A 114 -10.31 -14.90 6.77
CA PHE A 114 -11.56 -14.43 7.36
C PHE A 114 -12.10 -13.18 6.66
N ASN A 115 -11.24 -12.18 6.40
CA ASN A 115 -11.63 -10.99 5.63
C ASN A 115 -12.07 -11.33 4.19
N ARG A 116 -11.61 -12.45 3.63
CA ARG A 116 -12.06 -13.01 2.35
C ARG A 116 -13.31 -13.90 2.47
N LYS A 117 -13.99 -13.86 3.62
CA LYS A 117 -15.23 -14.60 3.94
C LYS A 117 -15.08 -16.12 3.91
N ILE A 118 -13.88 -16.65 4.13
CA ILE A 118 -13.68 -18.08 4.33
C ILE A 118 -14.03 -18.39 5.80
N PRO A 119 -14.95 -19.34 6.09
CA PRO A 119 -15.49 -19.57 7.42
C PRO A 119 -14.47 -20.28 8.31
N LEU A 120 -13.49 -19.52 8.81
CA LEU A 120 -12.43 -20.00 9.69
C LEU A 120 -12.43 -19.26 11.00
N ASN A 121 -12.07 -19.99 12.05
CA ASN A 121 -11.73 -19.40 13.32
C ASN A 121 -10.51 -18.47 13.11
N PRO A 122 -10.63 -17.16 13.38
CA PRO A 122 -9.53 -16.22 13.17
C PRO A 122 -8.43 -16.31 14.25
N TYR A 123 -8.66 -17.05 15.34
CA TYR A 123 -7.68 -17.25 16.41
C TYR A 123 -6.48 -18.07 15.92
N CYS A 124 -5.28 -17.69 16.36
CA CYS A 124 -4.05 -18.36 16.00
C CYS A 124 -4.07 -19.81 16.47
N GLY A 125 -3.87 -20.73 15.52
CA GLY A 125 -3.86 -22.16 15.81
C GLY A 125 -2.69 -22.61 16.68
N ARG A 126 -1.68 -21.75 16.89
CA ARG A 126 -0.49 -22.04 17.70
C ARG A 126 -0.66 -21.60 19.15
N CYS A 127 -0.97 -20.33 19.40
CA CYS A 127 -1.14 -19.84 20.77
C CYS A 127 -2.57 -20.00 21.29
N GLY A 128 -3.58 -19.94 20.43
CA GLY A 128 -4.99 -20.02 20.80
C GLY A 128 -5.59 -18.73 21.37
N ASP A 129 -4.76 -17.71 21.65
CA ASP A 129 -5.15 -16.57 22.48
C ASP A 129 -5.50 -15.30 21.70
N GLU A 130 -4.93 -15.10 20.50
CA GLU A 130 -5.09 -13.88 19.69
C GLU A 130 -5.49 -14.16 18.25
N ILE A 131 -6.06 -13.15 17.57
CA ILE A 131 -6.35 -13.20 16.13
C ILE A 131 -5.04 -13.29 15.34
N GLU A 132 -4.95 -14.25 14.44
CA GLU A 132 -3.74 -14.50 13.67
C GLU A 132 -3.60 -13.53 12.49
N SER A 133 -2.97 -12.39 12.76
CA SER A 133 -2.39 -11.53 11.73
C SER A 133 -1.05 -12.08 11.23
N THR A 134 -0.56 -11.58 10.09
CA THR A 134 0.80 -11.90 9.60
C THR A 134 1.87 -11.56 10.62
N GLY A 135 1.79 -10.36 11.21
CA GLY A 135 2.71 -9.91 12.26
C GLY A 135 2.65 -10.79 13.51
N HIS A 136 1.44 -11.16 13.95
CA HIS A 136 1.27 -12.11 15.05
C HIS A 136 1.94 -13.46 14.71
N ALA A 137 1.56 -14.09 13.60
CA ALA A 137 2.10 -15.40 13.23
C ALA A 137 3.63 -15.44 13.14
N LEU A 138 4.27 -14.35 12.71
CA LEU A 138 5.71 -14.29 12.45
C LEU A 138 6.55 -13.77 13.62
N PHE A 139 6.05 -12.79 14.37
CA PHE A 139 6.85 -12.04 15.34
C PHE A 139 6.26 -12.05 16.74
N TRP A 140 4.94 -11.88 16.88
CA TRP A 140 4.31 -11.58 18.18
C TRP A 140 3.61 -12.78 18.83
N CYS A 141 3.43 -13.87 18.09
CA CYS A 141 2.90 -15.11 18.63
C CYS A 141 3.88 -15.69 19.64
N ARG A 142 3.38 -16.15 20.80
CA ARG A 142 4.21 -16.71 21.88
C ARG A 142 5.22 -17.76 21.41
N GLN A 143 4.83 -18.66 20.48
CA GLN A 143 5.77 -19.65 19.95
C GLN A 143 6.83 -19.03 19.02
N SER A 144 6.46 -18.01 18.25
CA SER A 144 7.40 -17.28 17.39
C SER A 144 8.37 -16.45 18.23
N GLU A 145 7.92 -15.81 19.30
CA GLU A 145 8.76 -15.05 20.23
C GLU A 145 9.87 -15.93 20.84
N GLN A 146 9.55 -17.16 21.26
CA GLN A 146 10.55 -18.12 21.76
C GLN A 146 11.65 -18.42 20.73
N VAL A 147 11.29 -18.53 19.44
CA VAL A 147 12.29 -18.71 18.37
C VAL A 147 13.18 -17.47 18.25
N TRP A 148 12.60 -16.27 18.35
CA TRP A 148 13.34 -15.02 18.26
C TRP A 148 14.26 -14.76 19.45
N GLU A 149 13.85 -15.13 20.66
CA GLU A 149 14.66 -15.03 21.89
C GLU A 149 15.96 -15.85 21.80
N MET A 150 15.96 -16.95 21.04
CA MET A 150 17.17 -17.76 20.79
C MET A 150 18.11 -17.16 19.74
N THR A 151 17.75 -16.03 19.14
CA THR A 151 18.51 -15.38 18.06
C THR A 151 19.04 -14.02 18.50
N LEU A 152 20.01 -13.50 17.76
CA LEU A 152 20.52 -12.13 17.95
C LEU A 152 19.50 -11.00 17.70
N PHE A 153 18.25 -11.33 17.33
CA PHE A 153 17.20 -10.36 17.03
C PHE A 153 16.17 -10.21 18.16
N GLY A 154 16.10 -11.15 19.11
CA GLY A 154 15.03 -11.21 20.12
C GLY A 154 14.89 -9.93 20.95
N GLU A 155 15.99 -9.47 21.56
CA GLU A 155 16.01 -8.23 22.34
C GLU A 155 15.61 -6.98 21.53
N ARG A 156 15.85 -6.97 20.21
CA ARG A 156 15.48 -5.83 19.37
C ARG A 156 14.02 -5.91 18.93
N LEU A 157 13.50 -7.13 18.71
CA LEU A 157 12.11 -7.34 18.35
C LEU A 157 11.14 -6.93 19.45
N CYS A 158 11.52 -7.05 20.73
CA CYS A 158 10.67 -6.60 21.83
C CYS A 158 10.39 -5.08 21.79
N LEU A 159 11.34 -4.28 21.27
CA LEU A 159 11.18 -2.83 21.08
C LEU A 159 10.24 -2.47 19.92
N LEU A 160 9.89 -3.44 19.08
CA LEU A 160 9.11 -3.26 17.85
C LEU A 160 7.71 -3.89 17.96
N LYS A 161 7.29 -4.30 19.17
CA LYS A 161 5.98 -4.90 19.39
C LYS A 161 4.86 -4.01 18.86
N GLY A 162 3.90 -4.63 18.19
CA GLY A 162 2.75 -3.95 17.60
C GLY A 162 3.00 -3.34 16.21
N LEU A 163 4.25 -3.32 15.73
CA LEU A 163 4.53 -2.89 14.36
C LEU A 163 4.16 -3.96 13.32
N GLY A 164 3.87 -3.51 12.10
CA GLY A 164 3.66 -4.38 10.94
C GLY A 164 4.96 -4.99 10.43
N CYS A 165 4.85 -6.04 9.62
CA CYS A 165 6.02 -6.78 9.13
C CYS A 165 6.97 -5.90 8.29
N LEU A 166 6.44 -4.98 7.49
CA LEU A 166 7.24 -4.04 6.71
C LEU A 166 8.10 -3.15 7.61
N ASP A 167 7.52 -2.57 8.66
CA ASP A 167 8.21 -1.65 9.56
C ASP A 167 9.30 -2.35 10.37
N VAL A 168 9.03 -3.58 10.85
CA VAL A 168 10.03 -4.42 11.51
C VAL A 168 11.23 -4.67 10.59
N LEU A 169 10.98 -5.19 9.40
CA LEU A 169 12.03 -5.54 8.45
C LEU A 169 12.84 -4.33 8.00
N ARG A 170 12.16 -3.21 7.80
CA ARG A 170 12.79 -1.94 7.46
C ARG A 170 13.66 -1.42 8.61
N TRP A 171 13.19 -1.48 9.84
CA TRP A 171 13.96 -1.07 11.01
C TRP A 171 15.28 -1.85 11.13
N PHE A 172 15.22 -3.16 10.89
CA PHE A 172 16.41 -4.00 10.86
C PHE A 172 17.32 -3.66 9.68
N SER A 173 16.77 -3.41 8.49
CA SER A 173 17.58 -3.11 7.30
C SER A 173 18.51 -1.93 7.45
N THR A 174 18.17 -0.96 8.30
CA THR A 174 19.01 0.21 8.57
C THR A 174 19.98 0.02 9.73
N ARG A 175 19.92 -1.10 10.46
CA ARG A 175 20.62 -1.31 11.74
C ARG A 175 21.40 -2.63 11.83
N VAL A 176 21.28 -3.50 10.83
CA VAL A 176 22.04 -4.75 10.76
C VAL A 176 22.72 -4.90 9.40
N ARG A 177 23.73 -5.75 9.34
CA ARG A 177 24.43 -6.05 8.09
C ARG A 177 23.53 -6.88 7.18
N MET A 178 23.77 -6.82 5.87
CA MET A 178 23.02 -7.59 4.87
C MET A 178 22.96 -9.10 5.15
N LYS A 179 24.03 -9.69 5.71
CA LYS A 179 24.05 -11.10 6.12
C LYS A 179 23.08 -11.40 7.27
N ASP A 180 22.98 -10.49 8.23
CA ASP A 180 22.11 -10.63 9.40
C ASP A 180 20.65 -10.40 8.97
N LEU A 181 20.41 -9.45 8.04
CA LEU A 181 19.09 -9.26 7.42
C LEU A 181 18.65 -10.47 6.60
N SER A 182 19.59 -11.11 5.88
CA SER A 182 19.34 -12.36 5.15
C SER A 182 18.97 -13.49 6.11
N LEU A 183 19.67 -13.61 7.24
CA LEU A 183 19.34 -14.58 8.29
C LEU A 183 17.94 -14.32 8.89
N LEU A 184 17.59 -13.06 9.17
CA LEU A 184 16.26 -12.69 9.64
C LEU A 184 15.16 -13.09 8.63
N ALA A 185 15.38 -12.85 7.34
CA ALA A 185 14.47 -13.29 6.27
C ALA A 185 14.35 -14.83 6.19
N MET A 186 15.44 -15.56 6.45
CA MET A 186 15.40 -17.03 6.50
C MET A 186 14.67 -17.57 7.73
N ILE A 187 14.85 -16.95 8.90
CA ILE A 187 14.16 -17.34 10.14
C ILE A 187 12.66 -17.07 10.02
N THR A 188 12.26 -15.88 9.54
CA THR A 188 10.84 -15.57 9.27
C THR A 188 10.21 -16.59 8.32
N TRP A 189 10.93 -16.99 7.27
CA TRP A 189 10.48 -18.07 6.37
C TRP A 189 10.33 -19.40 7.11
N GLY A 190 11.31 -19.80 7.92
CA GLY A 190 11.26 -21.02 8.72
C GLY A 190 10.05 -21.07 9.65
N ILE A 191 9.82 -19.99 10.41
CA ILE A 191 8.66 -19.82 11.30
C ILE A 191 7.36 -19.96 10.50
N TRP A 192 7.26 -19.34 9.32
CA TRP A 192 6.07 -19.47 8.49
C TRP A 192 5.84 -20.91 8.02
N THR A 193 6.88 -21.57 7.51
CA THR A 193 6.76 -22.93 6.97
C THR A 193 6.35 -23.97 8.02
N ASP A 194 6.87 -23.84 9.23
CA ASP A 194 6.45 -24.64 10.38
C ASP A 194 4.95 -24.44 10.67
N GLY A 195 4.51 -23.18 10.64
CA GLY A 195 3.12 -22.81 10.92
C GLY A 195 2.15 -23.27 9.85
N THR A 196 2.57 -23.28 8.60
CA THR A 196 1.77 -23.84 7.50
C THR A 196 1.68 -25.37 7.58
N SER A 197 2.73 -26.04 8.05
CA SER A 197 2.73 -27.50 8.22
C SER A 197 1.76 -27.92 9.33
N TYR A 198 1.76 -27.19 10.45
CA TYR A 198 0.79 -27.35 11.51
C TYR A 198 -0.66 -27.14 11.04
N ARG A 199 -0.89 -26.11 10.19
CA ARG A 199 -2.19 -25.87 9.57
C ARG A 199 -2.60 -27.03 8.70
N MET A 200 -1.79 -27.47 7.73
CA MET A 200 -2.19 -28.57 6.84
C MET A 200 -2.44 -29.89 7.57
N GLY A 201 -1.73 -30.16 8.67
CA GLY A 201 -1.97 -31.33 9.52
C GLY A 201 -3.32 -31.32 10.25
N LYS A 202 -3.90 -30.15 10.54
CA LYS A 202 -5.24 -30.02 11.15
C LYS A 202 -6.39 -30.14 10.16
N TRP A 203 -6.13 -29.97 8.87
CA TRP A 203 -7.14 -30.01 7.80
C TRP A 203 -7.16 -31.34 7.05
N GLY A 204 -6.21 -32.24 7.36
CA GLY A 204 -6.10 -33.58 6.80
C GLY A 204 -6.69 -34.69 7.69
N LYS A 205 -7.61 -34.37 8.60
CA LYS A 205 -8.38 -35.34 9.39
C LYS A 205 -9.87 -35.04 9.31
#